data_AF-X0Y7K0-F1
#
_entry.id   AF-X0Y7K0-F1
#
_cell.length_a   1.000
_cell.length_b   1.000
_cell.length_c   1.000
_cell.angle_alpha   90.00
_cell.angle_beta   90.00
_cell.angle_gamma   90.00
#
_symmetry.space_group_name_H-M   'P 1'
#
loop_
_entity.id
_entity.type
_entity.pdbx_description
1 polymer ?
#
loop_
_entity_poly.entity_id
_entity_poly.type
_entity_poly.pdbx_seq_one_letter_code
_entity_poly.pdbx_strand_id
1 'polypeptide(L)'
;DIYNFKSKNKLHLLERLENYDNVEKVSVEELLNEGKLNIEHIMPQTLSVKWKESLGENWEEIHNKYLNTLGNITLTGYNSKMSNKPFLEKRDIEKGFKDSKLSLNKFLRNLDYWNADTITRRVNKLKDIALKIWSYPTTEYESRILEAYRYNLSEDYNFTGEKIKSF
;
A
#
# COMPACT_ATOMS: atom_id res chain seq x y z
N ASP A 1 -4.77 -5.83 2.70
CA ASP A 1 -3.62 -6.73 2.87
C ASP A 1 -2.75 -6.65 1.61
N ILE A 2 -1.62 -5.95 1.67
CA ILE A 2 -0.71 -5.69 0.54
C ILE A 2 0.41 -6.73 0.50
N TYR A 3 0.88 -7.21 1.64
CA TYR A 3 1.98 -8.18 1.68
C TYR A 3 1.60 -9.51 1.01
N ASN A 4 0.35 -9.94 1.17
CA ASN A 4 -0.18 -11.17 0.59
C ASN A 4 -0.69 -11.02 -0.85
N PHE A 5 -0.49 -9.85 -1.50
CA PHE A 5 -0.74 -9.73 -2.93
C PHE A 5 0.14 -10.66 -3.74
N LYS A 6 -0.34 -11.02 -4.95
CA LYS A 6 0.50 -11.68 -5.96
C LYS A 6 1.81 -10.91 -6.09
N SER A 7 2.94 -11.60 -6.07
CA SER A 7 4.28 -10.98 -6.00
C SER A 7 4.49 -9.89 -7.05
N LYS A 8 4.00 -10.10 -8.28
CA LYS A 8 4.04 -9.12 -9.38
C LYS A 8 3.33 -7.80 -9.03
N ASN A 9 2.15 -7.86 -8.42
CA ASN A 9 1.36 -6.67 -8.08
C ASN A 9 2.00 -5.90 -6.92
N LYS A 10 2.49 -6.62 -5.91
CA LYS A 10 3.21 -6.03 -4.78
C LYS A 10 4.50 -5.33 -5.24
N LEU A 11 5.26 -5.99 -6.10
CA LEU A 11 6.47 -5.44 -6.70
C LEU A 11 6.16 -4.15 -7.48
N HIS A 12 5.19 -4.22 -8.41
CA HIS A 12 4.80 -3.07 -9.22
C HIS A 12 4.35 -1.88 -8.36
N LEU A 13 3.54 -2.14 -7.32
CA LEU A 13 3.11 -1.10 -6.38
C LEU A 13 4.31 -0.42 -5.70
N LEU A 14 5.21 -1.21 -5.10
CA LEU A 14 6.35 -0.68 -4.35
C LEU A 14 7.34 0.05 -5.27
N GLU A 15 7.60 -0.48 -6.47
CA GLU A 15 8.46 0.16 -7.46
C GLU A 15 7.90 1.52 -7.91
N ARG A 16 6.60 1.59 -8.20
CA ARG A 16 5.95 2.84 -8.63
C ARG A 16 5.92 3.88 -7.52
N LEU A 17 5.71 3.47 -6.27
CA LEU A 17 5.76 4.36 -5.11
C LEU A 17 7.18 4.85 -4.81
N GLU A 18 8.19 3.98 -4.90
CA GLU A 18 9.60 4.33 -4.66
C GLU A 18 10.10 5.35 -5.68
N ASN A 19 9.74 5.16 -6.95
CA ASN A 19 10.20 5.99 -8.07
C ASN A 19 9.25 7.15 -8.42
N TYR A 20 8.23 7.42 -7.60
CA TYR A 20 7.33 8.53 -7.84
C TYR A 20 8.05 9.88 -7.73
N ASP A 21 7.82 10.75 -8.71
CA ASP A 21 8.36 12.12 -8.77
C ASP A 21 9.89 12.17 -8.59
N ASN A 22 10.59 11.19 -9.19
CA ASN A 22 12.04 11.06 -9.09
C ASN A 22 12.67 10.73 -10.45
N VAL A 23 13.68 11.51 -10.84
CA VAL A 23 14.47 11.28 -12.07
C VAL A 23 15.50 10.17 -11.86
N GLU A 24 16.08 10.09 -10.65
CA GLU A 24 17.06 9.08 -10.27
C GLU A 24 16.35 7.77 -9.87
N LYS A 25 15.94 6.99 -10.87
CA LYS A 25 15.18 5.76 -10.63
C LYS A 25 16.01 4.67 -9.97
N VAL A 26 15.37 3.95 -9.06
CA VAL A 26 15.86 2.73 -8.41
C VAL A 26 15.25 1.53 -9.14
N SER A 27 16.09 0.62 -9.65
CA SER A 27 15.66 -0.67 -10.21
C SER A 27 15.20 -1.63 -9.10
N VAL A 28 14.00 -1.40 -8.55
CA VAL A 28 13.50 -2.17 -7.41
C VAL A 28 13.37 -3.66 -7.73
N GLU A 29 12.89 -4.02 -8.92
CA GLU A 29 12.76 -5.41 -9.37
C GLU A 29 14.11 -6.14 -9.43
N GLU A 30 15.09 -5.54 -10.11
CA GLU A 30 16.43 -6.12 -10.24
C GLU A 30 17.08 -6.31 -8.86
N LEU A 31 17.03 -5.29 -8.01
CA LEU A 31 17.63 -5.35 -6.68
C LEU A 31 16.94 -6.37 -5.76
N LEU A 32 15.64 -6.59 -5.90
CA LEU A 32 14.92 -7.66 -5.17
C LEU A 32 15.32 -9.05 -5.70
N ASN A 33 15.43 -9.22 -7.03
CA ASN A 33 15.82 -10.48 -7.65
C ASN A 33 17.28 -10.86 -7.31
N GLU A 34 18.16 -9.88 -7.19
CA GLU A 34 19.56 -10.06 -6.74
C GLU A 34 19.69 -10.24 -5.22
N GLY A 35 18.60 -10.12 -4.45
CA GLY A 35 18.61 -10.19 -2.99
C GLY A 35 19.27 -8.99 -2.30
N LYS A 36 19.58 -7.91 -3.03
CA LYS A 36 20.16 -6.66 -2.50
C LYS A 36 19.13 -5.78 -1.80
N LEU A 37 17.87 -5.84 -2.23
CA LEU A 37 16.73 -5.28 -1.53
C LEU A 37 15.82 -6.39 -1.01
N ASN A 38 15.11 -6.07 0.05
CA ASN A 38 14.14 -6.94 0.69
C ASN A 38 12.89 -6.14 1.03
N ILE A 39 11.74 -6.78 0.92
CA ILE A 39 10.48 -6.25 1.45
C ILE A 39 10.49 -6.48 2.96
N GLU A 40 10.43 -5.39 3.72
CA GLU A 40 10.54 -5.42 5.18
C GLU A 40 9.25 -4.92 5.83
N HIS A 41 8.92 -5.54 6.97
CA HIS A 41 7.86 -5.06 7.84
C HIS A 41 8.45 -4.12 8.89
N ILE A 42 7.96 -2.88 8.95
CA ILE A 42 8.45 -1.90 9.93
C ILE A 42 8.15 -2.41 11.34
N MET A 43 6.87 -2.68 11.63
CA MET A 43 6.41 -3.51 12.74
C MET A 43 6.49 -4.99 12.34
N PRO A 44 7.31 -5.81 13.01
CA PRO A 44 7.59 -7.19 12.58
C PRO A 44 6.39 -8.13 12.74
N GLN A 45 6.42 -9.25 12.01
CA GLN A 45 5.44 -10.32 12.16
C GLN A 45 5.46 -10.92 13.57
N THR A 46 6.65 -11.08 14.16
CA THR A 46 6.81 -11.53 15.54
C THR A 46 7.21 -10.35 16.42
N LEU A 47 6.30 -9.91 17.29
CA LEU A 47 6.53 -8.78 18.19
C LEU A 47 7.40 -9.18 19.38
N SER A 48 8.43 -8.37 19.65
CA SER A 48 9.17 -8.42 20.91
C SER A 48 8.39 -7.72 22.03
N VAL A 49 8.80 -7.93 23.29
CA VAL A 49 8.18 -7.27 24.46
C VAL A 49 8.14 -5.75 24.30
N LYS A 50 9.26 -5.15 23.88
CA LYS A 50 9.38 -3.72 23.61
C LYS A 50 8.40 -3.22 22.54
N TRP A 51 8.12 -4.03 21.52
CA TRP A 51 7.13 -3.70 20.51
C TRP A 51 5.72 -3.67 21.09
N LYS A 52 5.35 -4.68 21.89
CA LYS A 52 4.04 -4.71 22.57
C LYS A 52 3.86 -3.50 23.48
N GLU A 53 4.89 -3.17 24.27
CA GLU A 53 4.90 -1.96 25.12
C GLU A 53 4.71 -0.68 24.30
N SER A 54 5.40 -0.54 23.17
CA SER A 54 5.27 0.66 22.31
C SER A 54 3.90 0.81 21.64
N LEU A 55 3.20 -0.30 21.40
CA LEU A 55 1.88 -0.33 20.78
C LEU A 55 0.75 -0.13 21.82
N GLY A 56 1.05 -0.35 23.10
CA GLY A 56 0.12 -0.20 24.21
C GLY A 56 -0.80 -1.41 24.40
N GLU A 57 -1.86 -1.25 25.19
CA GLU A 57 -2.78 -2.35 25.57
C GLU A 57 -3.45 -3.01 24.35
N ASN A 58 -3.75 -2.23 23.31
CA ASN A 58 -4.40 -2.70 22.09
C ASN A 58 -3.41 -3.25 21.04
N TRP A 59 -2.21 -3.67 21.44
CA TRP A 59 -1.18 -4.12 20.51
C TRP A 59 -1.62 -5.27 19.60
N GLU A 60 -2.46 -6.20 20.09
CA GLU A 60 -2.98 -7.31 19.29
C GLU A 60 -3.87 -6.84 18.15
N GLU A 61 -4.81 -5.94 18.44
CA GLU A 61 -5.71 -5.37 17.44
C GLU A 61 -4.92 -4.58 16.40
N ILE A 62 -3.98 -3.74 16.85
CA ILE A 62 -3.12 -2.93 15.98
C ILE A 62 -2.28 -3.85 15.09
N HIS A 63 -1.67 -4.89 15.67
CA HIS A 63 -0.85 -5.83 14.92
C HIS A 63 -1.67 -6.53 13.84
N ASN A 64 -2.80 -7.16 14.20
CA ASN A 64 -3.66 -7.87 13.26
C ASN A 64 -4.19 -6.97 12.15
N LYS A 65 -4.61 -5.74 12.48
CA LYS A 65 -5.18 -4.79 11.52
C LYS A 65 -4.15 -4.23 10.55
N TYR A 66 -2.95 -3.93 11.04
CA TYR A 66 -1.99 -3.12 10.28
C TYR A 66 -0.78 -3.90 9.75
N LEU A 67 -0.52 -5.12 10.21
CA LEU A 67 0.69 -5.89 9.88
C LEU A 67 0.99 -5.93 8.37
N ASN A 68 0.01 -6.33 7.56
CA ASN A 68 0.21 -6.49 6.12
C ASN A 68 -0.25 -5.26 5.31
N THR A 69 -0.43 -4.09 5.94
CA THR A 69 -0.93 -2.89 5.25
C THR A 69 0.18 -2.11 4.56
N LEU A 70 -0.17 -1.30 3.55
CA LEU A 70 0.80 -0.48 2.81
C LEU A 70 1.67 0.40 3.73
N GLY A 71 1.09 0.89 4.83
CA GLY A 71 1.82 1.71 5.79
C GLY A 71 2.93 0.95 6.50
N ASN A 72 2.76 -0.36 6.73
CA ASN A 72 3.71 -1.17 7.47
C ASN A 72 4.77 -1.85 6.59
N ILE A 73 4.66 -1.76 5.27
CA ILE A 73 5.59 -2.37 4.32
C ILE A 73 6.56 -1.33 3.77
N THR A 74 7.83 -1.72 3.66
CA THR A 74 8.87 -0.90 3.03
C THR A 74 9.95 -1.75 2.35
N LEU A 75 10.97 -1.09 1.77
CA LEU A 75 12.14 -1.70 1.17
C LEU A 75 13.39 -1.42 2.01
N THR A 76 14.28 -2.41 2.14
CA THR A 76 15.58 -2.26 2.81
C THR A 76 16.64 -3.20 2.24
N GLY A 77 17.89 -2.76 2.19
CA GLY A 77 19.05 -3.62 1.90
C GLY A 77 19.71 -4.21 3.16
N TYR A 78 19.20 -3.87 4.35
CA TYR A 78 19.83 -4.22 5.63
C TYR A 78 18.88 -5.00 6.55
N ASN A 79 17.99 -5.82 5.97
CA ASN A 79 16.96 -6.57 6.69
C ASN A 79 17.53 -7.40 7.84
N SER A 80 18.66 -8.09 7.61
CA SER A 80 19.34 -8.91 8.62
C SER A 80 19.76 -8.13 9.87
N LYS A 81 20.07 -6.84 9.75
CA LYS A 81 20.41 -5.96 10.88
C LYS A 81 19.16 -5.45 11.62
N MET A 82 18.02 -5.37 10.95
CA MET A 82 16.76 -4.82 11.48
C MET A 82 15.96 -5.87 12.28
N SER A 83 15.67 -7.03 11.68
CA SER A 83 14.97 -8.15 12.34
C SER A 83 13.75 -7.70 13.19
N ASN A 84 13.59 -8.23 14.41
CA ASN A 84 12.52 -7.87 15.34
C ASN A 84 12.90 -6.73 16.30
N LYS A 85 13.90 -5.91 15.94
CA LYS A 85 14.29 -4.76 16.75
C LYS A 85 13.13 -3.74 16.85
N PRO A 86 13.02 -3.02 17.98
CA PRO A 86 12.10 -1.89 18.11
C PRO A 86 12.28 -0.87 16.99
N PHE A 87 11.23 -0.11 16.70
CA PHE A 87 11.24 0.89 15.63
C PHE A 87 12.42 1.87 15.72
N LEU A 88 12.65 2.46 16.90
CA LEU A 88 13.74 3.42 17.10
C LEU A 88 15.12 2.81 16.81
N GLU A 89 15.33 1.56 17.21
CA GLU A 89 16.56 0.85 16.88
C GLU A 89 16.67 0.63 15.35
N LYS A 90 15.60 0.18 14.67
CA LYS A 90 15.61 0.05 13.19
C LYS A 90 15.86 1.38 12.47
N ARG A 91 15.38 2.49 13.05
CA ARG A 91 15.58 3.85 12.54
C ARG A 91 17.03 4.30 12.67
N ASP A 92 17.61 4.13 13.85
CA ASP A 92 18.87 4.77 14.25
C ASP A 92 20.13 3.90 14.11
N ILE A 93 20.01 2.61 13.81
CA ILE A 93 21.17 1.77 13.47
C ILE A 93 21.89 2.29 12.22
N GLU A 94 23.18 1.97 12.10
CA GLU A 94 23.98 2.31 10.91
C GLU A 94 23.31 1.78 9.63
N LYS A 95 22.99 2.69 8.70
CA LYS A 95 22.24 2.38 7.46
C LYS A 95 20.78 1.95 7.70
N GLY A 96 20.23 2.34 8.84
CA GLY A 96 18.83 2.17 9.21
C GLY A 96 17.89 3.07 8.43
N PHE A 97 16.64 3.20 8.88
CA PHE A 97 15.66 4.02 8.16
C PHE A 97 16.05 5.50 8.08
N LYS A 98 16.77 6.02 9.09
CA LYS A 98 17.24 7.41 9.12
C LYS A 98 18.21 7.73 7.97
N ASP A 99 19.10 6.80 7.65
CA ASP A 99 20.15 6.94 6.63
C ASP A 99 19.72 6.41 5.25
N SER A 100 18.57 5.75 5.17
CA SER A 100 18.13 5.09 3.94
C SER A 100 17.90 6.10 2.82
N LYS A 101 18.50 5.86 1.65
CA LYS A 101 18.32 6.69 0.44
C LYS A 101 16.96 6.47 -0.24
N LEU A 102 16.27 5.39 0.09
CA LEU A 102 14.99 5.03 -0.52
C LEU A 102 13.91 6.05 -0.17
N SER A 103 13.16 6.48 -1.19
CA SER A 103 12.08 7.46 -1.06
C SER A 103 10.98 6.97 -0.13
N LEU A 104 10.63 5.67 -0.18
CA LEU A 104 9.68 5.02 0.71
C LEU A 104 10.05 5.14 2.19
N ASN A 105 11.35 5.26 2.51
CA ASN A 105 11.82 5.37 3.89
C ASN A 105 11.90 6.81 4.41
N LYS A 106 11.75 7.84 3.55
CA LYS A 106 11.83 9.26 3.96
C LYS A 106 10.89 9.62 5.10
N PHE A 107 9.67 9.07 5.10
CA PHE A 107 8.69 9.31 6.17
C PHE A 107 9.16 8.78 7.54
N LEU A 108 10.03 7.76 7.59
CA LEU A 108 10.45 7.09 8.82
C LEU A 108 11.60 7.80 9.53
N ARG A 109 12.35 8.66 8.82
CA ARG A 109 13.64 9.20 9.28
C ARG A 109 13.58 9.98 10.60
N ASN A 110 12.49 10.72 10.81
CA ASN A 110 12.33 11.64 11.94
C ASN A 110 11.11 11.29 12.81
N LEU A 111 10.67 10.03 12.81
CA LEU A 111 9.58 9.58 13.68
C LEU A 111 10.12 9.01 14.97
N ASP A 112 9.54 9.37 16.10
CA ASP A 112 9.99 8.89 17.42
C ASP A 112 9.25 7.65 17.90
N TYR A 113 8.17 7.26 17.23
CA TYR A 113 7.37 6.10 17.58
C TYR A 113 6.72 5.49 16.34
N TRP A 114 6.30 4.23 16.49
CA TRP A 114 5.53 3.50 15.48
C TRP A 114 4.31 2.86 16.13
N ASN A 115 3.15 3.48 15.93
CA ASN A 115 1.84 3.07 16.44
C ASN A 115 0.74 3.25 15.38
N ALA A 116 -0.51 2.94 15.75
CA ALA A 116 -1.65 3.02 14.84
C ALA A 116 -1.82 4.41 14.16
N ASP A 117 -1.55 5.51 14.88
CA ASP A 117 -1.60 6.87 14.32
C ASP A 117 -0.55 7.03 13.20
N THR A 118 0.72 6.72 13.50
CA THR A 118 1.81 6.87 12.53
C THR A 118 1.62 5.99 11.29
N ILE A 119 1.11 4.77 11.48
CA ILE A 119 0.78 3.86 10.38
C ILE A 119 -0.31 4.49 9.51
N THR A 120 -1.38 4.99 10.12
CA THR A 120 -2.50 5.62 9.40
C THR A 120 -2.06 6.86 8.63
N ARG A 121 -1.22 7.72 9.24
CA ARG A 121 -0.62 8.89 8.58
C ARG A 121 0.23 8.49 7.38
N ARG A 122 1.04 7.44 7.51
CA ARG A 122 1.83 6.92 6.39
C ARG A 122 0.95 6.35 5.28
N VAL A 123 -0.08 5.57 5.63
CA VAL A 123 -1.03 5.02 4.66
C VAL A 123 -1.67 6.15 3.86
N ASN A 124 -2.14 7.21 4.52
CA ASN A 124 -2.72 8.36 3.83
C ASN A 124 -1.73 9.03 2.89
N LYS A 125 -0.48 9.25 3.33
CA LYS A 125 0.57 9.81 2.45
C LYS A 125 0.85 8.93 1.22
N LEU A 126 0.96 7.62 1.41
CA LEU A 126 1.20 6.67 0.31
C LEU A 126 -0.02 6.55 -0.61
N LYS A 127 -1.23 6.62 -0.07
CA LYS A 127 -2.49 6.68 -0.84
C LYS A 127 -2.54 7.91 -1.72
N ASP A 128 -2.18 9.09 -1.20
CA ASP A 128 -2.19 10.33 -1.97
C ASP A 128 -1.17 10.30 -3.12
N ILE A 129 -0.02 9.65 -2.90
CA ILE A 129 0.95 9.37 -3.97
C ILE A 129 0.37 8.39 -4.99
N ALA A 130 -0.25 7.30 -4.53
CA ALA A 130 -0.86 6.30 -5.41
C ALA A 130 -1.94 6.91 -6.32
N LEU A 131 -2.80 7.77 -5.79
CA LEU A 131 -3.84 8.47 -6.57
C LEU A 131 -3.26 9.38 -7.66
N LYS A 132 -2.03 9.89 -7.48
CA LYS A 132 -1.33 10.68 -8.50
C LYS A 132 -0.67 9.79 -9.56
N ILE A 133 -0.13 8.63 -9.16
CA ILE A 133 0.47 7.66 -10.10
C ILE A 133 -0.59 7.08 -11.02
N TRP A 134 -1.70 6.63 -10.44
CA TRP A 134 -2.80 5.97 -11.14
C TRP A 134 -4.01 6.90 -11.21
N SER A 135 -3.81 8.08 -11.77
CA SER A 135 -4.91 9.02 -12.02
C SER A 135 -5.88 8.42 -13.03
N TYR A 136 -7.18 8.60 -12.79
CA TYR A 136 -8.19 8.16 -13.73
C TYR A 136 -8.13 9.04 -15.00
N PRO A 137 -8.18 8.45 -16.20
CA PRO A 137 -8.19 9.25 -17.43
C PRO A 137 -9.44 10.13 -17.46
N THR A 138 -9.27 11.41 -17.74
CA THR A 138 -10.41 12.28 -18.07
C THR A 138 -10.91 11.91 -19.46
N THR A 139 -12.22 11.79 -19.60
CA THR A 139 -12.86 11.50 -20.89
C THR A 139 -14.08 12.38 -21.05
N GLU A 140 -14.27 12.90 -22.26
CA GLU A 140 -15.50 13.58 -22.69
C GLU A 140 -16.59 12.57 -23.11
N TYR A 141 -16.31 11.27 -22.97
CA TYR A 141 -17.27 10.22 -23.24
C TYR A 141 -18.44 10.30 -22.25
N GLU A 142 -19.56 10.82 -22.71
CA GLU A 142 -20.85 10.60 -22.09
C GLU A 142 -21.33 9.21 -22.50
N SER A 143 -21.48 8.31 -21.52
CA SER A 143 -22.21 7.07 -21.78
C SER A 143 -23.59 7.47 -22.28
N ARG A 144 -23.98 7.02 -23.47
CA ARG A 144 -25.40 7.02 -23.81
C ARG A 144 -26.08 6.29 -22.67
N ILE A 145 -26.86 7.01 -21.88
CA ILE A 145 -27.90 6.39 -21.08
C ILE A 145 -28.73 5.68 -22.14
N LEU A 146 -28.49 4.38 -22.33
CA LEU A 146 -29.52 3.54 -22.86
C LEU A 146 -30.61 3.73 -21.81
N GLU A 147 -31.62 4.54 -22.13
CA GLU A 147 -32.91 4.39 -21.51
C GLU A 147 -33.23 2.92 -21.72
N ALA A 148 -32.84 2.09 -20.76
CA ALA A 148 -33.41 0.77 -20.63
C ALA A 148 -34.90 1.07 -20.66
N TYR A 149 -35.59 0.63 -21.71
CA TYR A 149 -37.00 0.89 -21.86
C TYR A 149 -37.69 0.39 -20.59
N ARG A 150 -37.92 1.32 -19.65
CA ARG A 150 -38.49 1.05 -18.34
C ARG A 150 -39.98 1.23 -18.52
N TYR A 151 -40.63 0.15 -18.95
CA TYR A 151 -42.07 0.09 -19.02
C TYR A 151 -42.61 -0.18 -17.62
N ASN A 152 -43.56 0.63 -17.17
CA ASN A 152 -44.28 0.36 -15.93
C ASN A 152 -45.27 -0.78 -16.16
N LEU A 153 -45.55 -1.60 -15.14
CA LEU A 153 -46.54 -2.70 -15.26
C LEU A 153 -47.95 -2.21 -15.63
N SER A 154 -48.23 -0.92 -15.42
CA SER A 154 -49.49 -0.26 -15.76
C SER A 154 -49.56 0.24 -17.21
N GLU A 155 -48.48 0.11 -17.98
CA GLU A 155 -48.42 0.53 -19.38
C GLU A 155 -48.69 -0.67 -20.29
N ASP A 156 -49.67 -0.54 -21.18
CA ASP A 156 -50.01 -1.56 -22.19
C ASP A 156 -48.98 -1.56 -23.34
N TYR A 157 -47.69 -1.76 -23.03
CA TYR A 157 -46.67 -1.87 -24.06
C TYR A 157 -46.66 -3.29 -24.66
N ASN A 158 -46.80 -3.38 -25.98
CA ASN A 158 -46.83 -4.65 -26.70
C ASN A 158 -45.42 -5.04 -27.16
N PHE A 159 -44.82 -6.02 -26.48
CA PHE A 159 -43.48 -6.55 -26.80
C PHE A 159 -43.46 -7.56 -27.98
N THR A 160 -44.57 -7.75 -28.70
CA THR A 160 -44.65 -8.78 -29.74
C THR A 160 -43.67 -8.48 -30.89
N GLY A 161 -42.70 -9.37 -31.09
CA GLY A 161 -41.66 -9.26 -32.13
C GLY A 161 -40.30 -8.77 -31.63
N GLU A 162 -40.20 -8.33 -30.36
CA GLU A 162 -38.92 -7.96 -29.77
C GLU A 162 -38.12 -9.19 -29.30
N LYS A 163 -36.81 -9.18 -29.53
CA LYS A 163 -35.90 -10.25 -29.08
C LYS A 163 -35.22 -9.83 -27.78
N ILE A 164 -35.37 -10.66 -26.74
CA ILE A 164 -34.66 -10.50 -25.47
C ILE A 164 -33.15 -10.56 -25.76
N LYS A 165 -32.43 -9.48 -25.42
CA LYS A 165 -30.99 -9.36 -25.68
C LYS A 165 -30.13 -10.08 -24.64
N SER A 166 -30.61 -10.19 -23.40
CA SER A 166 -30.02 -11.00 -22.31
C SER A 166 -31.00 -11.12 -21.15
N PHE A 167 -30.91 -12.21 -20.36
CA PHE A 167 -31.52 -12.32 -19.03
C PHE A 167 -30.54 -11.82 -17.96
#